data_AF-X0YPP6-F1
#
_entry.id   AF-X0YPP6-F1
#
_cell.length_a   1.000
_cell.length_b   1.000
_cell.length_c   1.000
_cell.angle_alpha   90.00
_cell.angle_beta   90.00
_cell.angle_gamma   90.00
#
_symmetry.space_group_name_H-M   'P 1'
#
loop_
_entity.id
_entity.type
_entity.pdbx_description
1 polymer ?
#
loop_
_entity_poly.entity_id
_entity_poly.type
_entity_poly.pdbx_seq_one_letter_code
_entity_poly.pdbx_strand_id
1 'polypeptide(L)'
;HGTRRQFPCLPYIMLHSFSHLLITAVSLECGYPASSIRERIYAVPSVGYGVLLYTGTSDAEGTLGGLVEVGRRIHEHVQTALERGELCSNDPVCAQHEPQNAHERRFLLGAACHGCLLIAETSCEQRNELLDRALVVPTVDNRGVEFFSTATT
;
A
#
# COMPACT_ATOMS: atom_id res chain seq x y z
N HIS A 1 19.34 17.09 8.59
CA HIS A 1 18.56 15.84 8.61
C HIS A 1 17.53 15.89 7.51
N GLY A 2 17.37 14.81 6.74
CA GLY A 2 16.46 14.75 5.59
C GLY A 2 16.84 13.62 4.63
N THR A 3 15.89 13.22 3.79
CA THR A 3 16.13 12.21 2.74
C THR A 3 16.80 12.82 1.51
N ARG A 4 17.57 12.01 0.78
CA ARG A 4 18.10 12.36 -0.57
C ARG A 4 17.24 11.78 -1.69
N ARG A 5 16.15 11.08 -1.36
CA ARG A 5 15.24 10.50 -2.37
C ARG A 5 14.50 11.61 -3.10
N GLN A 6 14.33 11.43 -4.40
CA GLN A 6 13.53 12.32 -5.23
C GLN A 6 12.04 12.01 -5.02
N PHE A 7 11.22 13.06 -4.86
CA PHE A 7 9.78 12.91 -4.78
C PHE A 7 9.23 12.46 -6.15
N PRO A 8 8.54 11.29 -6.24
CA PRO A 8 8.07 10.76 -7.52
C PRO A 8 6.83 11.51 -8.03
N CYS A 9 5.76 11.57 -7.24
CA CYS A 9 4.55 12.39 -7.36
C CYS A 9 3.50 11.86 -6.37
N LEU A 10 2.40 12.61 -6.14
CA LEU A 10 1.30 12.14 -5.27
C LEU A 10 0.63 10.84 -5.76
N PRO A 11 0.29 10.68 -7.06
CA PRO A 11 -0.29 9.43 -7.55
C PRO A 11 0.60 8.20 -7.31
N TYR A 12 1.93 8.36 -7.34
CA TYR A 12 2.85 7.27 -7.03
C TYR A 12 2.69 6.81 -5.58
N ILE A 13 2.68 7.75 -4.62
CA ILE A 13 2.54 7.43 -3.18
C ILE A 13 1.17 6.79 -2.91
N MET A 14 0.11 7.29 -3.55
CA MET A 14 -1.22 6.70 -3.45
C MET A 14 -1.24 5.26 -3.95
N LEU A 15 -0.75 5.00 -5.17
CA LEU A 15 -0.72 3.64 -5.76
C LEU A 15 0.16 2.68 -4.98
N HIS A 16 1.30 3.16 -4.47
CA HIS A 16 2.21 2.39 -3.63
C HIS A 16 1.59 2.04 -2.27
N SER A 17 0.86 2.98 -1.67
CA SER A 17 0.13 2.71 -0.42
C SER A 17 -1.02 1.73 -0.67
N PHE A 18 -1.72 1.88 -1.79
CA PHE A 18 -2.78 0.98 -2.21
C PHE A 18 -2.27 -0.44 -2.50
N SER A 19 -1.11 -0.59 -3.15
CA SER A 19 -0.52 -1.90 -3.42
C SER A 19 -0.15 -2.64 -2.14
N HIS A 20 0.32 -1.94 -1.11
CA HIS A 20 0.60 -2.53 0.21
C HIS A 20 -0.66 -3.06 0.89
N LEU A 21 -1.78 -2.31 0.83
CA LEU A 21 -3.08 -2.78 1.34
C LEU A 21 -3.56 -4.00 0.54
N LEU A 22 -3.41 -3.98 -0.79
CA LEU A 22 -3.84 -5.06 -1.67
C LEU A 22 -3.01 -6.33 -1.45
N ILE A 23 -1.68 -6.22 -1.33
CA ILE A 23 -0.81 -7.36 -0.98
C ILE A 23 -1.23 -7.97 0.35
N THR A 24 -1.52 -7.14 1.35
CA THR A 24 -1.97 -7.61 2.66
C THR A 24 -3.30 -8.36 2.57
N ALA A 25 -4.28 -7.81 1.85
CA ALA A 25 -5.58 -8.46 1.65
C ALA A 25 -5.43 -9.82 0.92
N VAL A 26 -4.70 -9.84 -0.19
CA VAL A 26 -4.46 -11.05 -0.99
C VAL A 26 -3.72 -12.12 -0.18
N SER A 27 -2.71 -11.74 0.60
CA SER A 27 -1.97 -12.67 1.45
C SER A 27 -2.84 -13.34 2.51
N LEU A 28 -3.75 -12.58 3.13
CA LEU A 28 -4.64 -13.10 4.17
C LEU A 28 -5.72 -14.02 3.61
N GLU A 29 -6.27 -13.71 2.44
CA GLU A 29 -7.38 -14.45 1.85
C GLU A 29 -6.92 -15.69 1.07
N CYS A 30 -5.74 -15.64 0.47
CA CYS A 30 -5.25 -16.70 -0.42
C CYS A 30 -4.13 -17.55 0.20
N GLY A 31 -3.71 -17.25 1.43
CA GLY A 31 -2.67 -18.00 2.14
C GLY A 31 -1.26 -17.84 1.55
N TYR A 32 -1.06 -16.88 0.65
CA TYR A 32 0.26 -16.52 0.15
C TYR A 32 1.06 -15.81 1.24
N PRO A 33 2.29 -16.24 1.54
CA PRO A 33 3.19 -15.42 2.33
C PRO A 33 3.34 -14.04 1.67
N ALA A 34 3.10 -12.95 2.40
CA ALA A 34 3.23 -11.60 1.86
C ALA A 34 4.61 -11.35 1.23
N SER A 35 5.66 -11.99 1.77
CA SER A 35 7.03 -11.97 1.23
C SER A 35 7.19 -12.59 -0.16
N SER A 36 6.22 -13.40 -0.62
CA SER A 36 6.24 -14.05 -1.94
C SER A 36 5.62 -13.19 -3.04
N ILE A 37 4.78 -12.23 -2.67
CA ILE A 37 4.13 -11.28 -3.59
C ILE A 37 4.97 -10.01 -3.60
N ARG A 38 5.33 -9.58 -4.80
CA ARG A 38 6.08 -8.33 -5.04
C ARG A 38 5.20 -7.37 -5.82
N GLU A 39 5.51 -6.09 -5.67
CA GLU A 39 4.86 -5.03 -6.42
C GLU A 39 5.82 -4.31 -7.38
N ARG A 40 5.22 -3.62 -8.34
CA ARG A 40 5.86 -2.59 -9.14
C ARG A 40 4.84 -1.50 -9.46
N ILE A 41 5.22 -0.24 -9.27
CA ILE A 41 4.32 0.90 -9.43
C ILE A 41 4.63 1.63 -10.73
N TYR A 42 3.59 1.85 -11.53
CA TYR A 42 3.63 2.66 -12.74
C TYR A 42 2.83 3.94 -12.48
N ALA A 43 3.51 5.09 -12.49
CA ALA A 43 2.86 6.39 -12.35
C ALA A 43 3.48 7.36 -13.36
N VAL A 44 3.06 7.24 -14.62
CA VAL A 44 3.60 8.02 -15.73
C VAL A 44 2.47 8.92 -16.27
N PRO A 45 2.41 10.21 -15.92
CA PRO A 45 1.25 11.07 -16.21
C PRO A 45 0.81 11.11 -17.68
N SER A 46 1.73 10.97 -18.62
CA SER A 46 1.44 10.96 -20.06
C SER A 46 1.03 9.60 -20.63
N VAL A 47 1.20 8.51 -19.88
CA VAL A 47 1.00 7.13 -20.35
C VAL A 47 -0.10 6.44 -19.57
N GLY A 48 -0.07 6.54 -18.24
CA GLY A 48 -1.05 5.92 -17.36
C GLY A 48 -0.50 5.56 -15.98
N TYR A 49 -1.39 4.97 -15.19
CA TYR A 49 -1.17 4.58 -13.81
C TYR A 49 -1.53 3.10 -13.62
N GLY A 50 -0.75 2.38 -12.82
CA GLY A 50 -1.01 0.96 -12.58
C GLY A 50 -0.13 0.34 -11.51
N VAL A 51 -0.63 -0.75 -10.95
CA VAL A 51 0.09 -1.60 -10.00
C VAL A 51 0.23 -2.99 -10.62
N LEU A 52 1.44 -3.53 -10.64
CA LEU A 52 1.70 -4.91 -11.01
C LEU A 52 2.05 -5.72 -9.76
N LEU A 53 1.22 -6.71 -9.45
CA LEU A 53 1.54 -7.73 -8.45
C LEU A 53 2.06 -8.99 -9.15
N TYR A 54 3.18 -9.53 -8.66
CA TYR A 54 3.82 -10.71 -9.25
C TYR A 54 4.51 -11.56 -8.19
N THR A 55 4.69 -12.86 -8.45
CA THR A 55 5.47 -13.73 -7.58
C THR A 55 6.94 -13.80 -8.05
N GLY A 56 7.86 -13.82 -7.08
CA GLY A 56 9.31 -13.76 -7.36
C GLY A 56 10.06 -15.10 -7.34
N THR A 57 9.37 -16.24 -7.22
CA THR A 57 10.01 -17.56 -7.06
C THR A 57 9.67 -18.50 -8.21
N SER A 58 10.70 -19.05 -8.85
CA SER A 58 10.61 -20.09 -9.90
C SER A 58 10.14 -21.45 -9.38
N ASP A 59 10.36 -21.76 -8.10
CA ASP A 59 10.07 -23.08 -7.49
C ASP A 59 8.61 -23.25 -7.06
N ALA A 60 7.73 -22.36 -7.51
CA ALA A 60 6.35 -22.36 -7.11
C ALA A 60 5.49 -22.80 -8.31
N GLU A 61 5.71 -24.04 -8.75
CA GLU A 61 5.06 -24.74 -9.88
C GLU A 61 3.51 -24.80 -9.78
N GLY A 62 2.89 -24.18 -8.75
CA GLY A 62 1.45 -24.01 -8.60
C GLY A 62 0.93 -22.57 -8.38
N THR A 63 1.77 -21.52 -8.47
CA THR A 63 1.42 -20.18 -7.92
C THR A 63 0.92 -19.13 -8.91
N LEU A 64 1.25 -19.24 -10.19
CA LEU A 64 0.64 -18.36 -11.20
C LEU A 64 -0.89 -18.54 -11.22
N GLY A 65 -1.38 -19.77 -11.01
CA GLY A 65 -2.81 -20.05 -10.91
C GLY A 65 -3.50 -19.29 -9.77
N GLY A 66 -2.87 -19.19 -8.60
CA GLY A 66 -3.48 -18.50 -7.46
C GLY A 66 -3.58 -16.99 -7.63
N LEU A 67 -2.55 -16.32 -8.17
CA LEU A 67 -2.66 -14.89 -8.50
C LEU A 67 -3.62 -14.64 -9.68
N VAL A 68 -3.74 -15.57 -10.62
CA VAL A 68 -4.74 -15.47 -11.69
C VAL A 68 -6.16 -15.57 -11.12
N GLU A 69 -6.43 -16.48 -10.18
CA GLU A 69 -7.74 -16.55 -9.49
C GLU A 69 -8.02 -15.30 -8.65
N VAL A 70 -7.00 -14.77 -7.95
CA VAL A 70 -7.08 -13.46 -7.29
C VAL A 70 -7.50 -12.37 -8.28
N GLY A 71 -6.88 -12.35 -9.47
CA GLY A 71 -7.23 -11.42 -10.53
C GLY A 71 -8.69 -11.52 -11.00
N ARG A 72 -9.27 -12.72 -11.00
CA ARG A 72 -10.70 -12.91 -11.34
C ARG A 72 -11.65 -12.31 -10.30
N ARG A 73 -11.23 -12.27 -9.03
CA ARG A 73 -11.99 -11.72 -7.89
C ARG A 73 -11.40 -10.40 -7.39
N ILE A 74 -10.71 -9.66 -8.26
CA ILE A 74 -9.98 -8.45 -7.87
C ILE A 74 -10.86 -7.42 -7.15
N HIS A 75 -12.13 -7.31 -7.55
CA HIS A 75 -13.08 -6.39 -6.92
C HIS A 75 -13.25 -6.67 -5.40
N GLU A 76 -13.28 -7.94 -5.01
CA GLU A 76 -13.42 -8.35 -3.60
C GLU A 76 -12.15 -8.03 -2.82
N HIS A 77 -10.99 -8.35 -3.39
CA HIS A 77 -9.69 -8.06 -2.77
C HIS A 77 -9.46 -6.55 -2.60
N VAL A 78 -9.91 -5.74 -3.58
CA VAL A 78 -9.88 -4.27 -3.48
C VAL A 78 -10.79 -3.81 -2.35
N GLN A 79 -12.03 -4.31 -2.28
CA GLN A 79 -12.94 -3.96 -1.20
C GLN A 79 -12.34 -4.31 0.18
N THR A 80 -11.84 -5.54 0.37
CA THR A 80 -11.17 -5.94 1.61
C THR A 80 -9.97 -5.04 1.93
N ALA A 81 -9.16 -4.68 0.92
CA ALA A 81 -8.00 -3.82 1.11
C ALA A 81 -8.41 -2.42 1.61
N LEU A 82 -9.47 -1.84 1.06
CA LEU A 82 -10.00 -0.54 1.48
C LEU A 82 -10.59 -0.59 2.89
N GLU A 83 -11.45 -1.57 3.18
CA GLU A 83 -12.03 -1.78 4.51
C GLU A 83 -10.95 -1.96 5.59
N ARG A 84 -9.89 -2.72 5.28
CA ARG A 84 -8.73 -2.87 6.17
C ARG A 84 -7.93 -1.59 6.32
N GLY A 85 -7.77 -0.81 5.26
CA GLY A 85 -7.02 0.45 5.29
C GLY A 85 -7.64 1.48 6.23
N GLU A 86 -8.96 1.47 6.41
CA GLU A 86 -9.67 2.35 7.36
C GLU A 86 -9.33 2.01 8.82
N LEU A 87 -8.90 0.77 9.09
CA LEU A 87 -8.63 0.26 10.42
C LEU A 87 -7.12 0.17 10.70
N CYS A 88 -6.64 0.98 11.64
CA CYS A 88 -5.27 0.88 12.14
C CYS A 88 -5.25 0.89 13.67
N SER A 89 -4.64 -0.15 14.25
CA SER A 89 -4.50 -0.29 15.70
C SER A 89 -3.62 0.78 16.35
N ASN A 90 -2.84 1.51 15.55
CA ASN A 90 -1.96 2.57 16.02
C ASN A 90 -2.55 3.97 15.80
N ASP A 91 -3.81 4.09 15.41
CA ASP A 91 -4.49 5.38 15.37
C ASP A 91 -4.79 5.89 16.79
N PRO A 92 -4.73 7.22 17.03
CA PRO A 92 -4.50 8.29 16.06
C PRO A 92 -3.02 8.57 15.75
N VAL A 93 -2.08 7.97 16.49
CA VAL A 93 -0.63 8.23 16.35
C VAL A 93 -0.12 7.97 14.93
N CYS A 94 -0.66 6.94 14.25
CA CYS A 94 -0.34 6.68 12.86
C CYS A 94 -0.87 7.78 11.93
N ALA A 95 -2.14 8.15 12.06
CA ALA A 95 -2.78 9.18 11.23
C ALA A 95 -2.15 10.57 11.40
N GLN A 96 -1.67 10.87 12.61
CA GLN A 96 -1.08 12.15 13.02
C GLN A 96 0.44 12.21 12.83
N HIS A 97 1.03 11.23 12.14
CA HIS A 97 2.46 11.21 11.89
C HIS A 97 2.88 12.41 11.02
N GLU A 98 3.86 13.18 11.49
CA GLU A 98 4.34 14.38 10.81
C GLU A 98 5.74 14.13 10.22
N PRO A 99 5.87 13.78 8.92
CA PRO A 99 7.19 13.53 8.32
C PRO A 99 8.14 14.73 8.33
N GLN A 100 7.66 15.95 8.57
CA GLN A 100 8.50 17.15 8.71
C GLN A 100 9.10 17.30 10.12
N ASN A 101 8.58 16.55 11.11
CA ASN A 101 9.04 16.60 12.48
C ASN A 101 10.40 15.89 12.62
N ALA A 102 11.44 16.66 13.00
CA ALA A 102 12.80 16.17 13.16
C ALA A 102 12.94 15.04 14.20
N HIS A 103 12.03 14.98 15.17
CA HIS A 103 12.06 13.99 16.25
C HIS A 103 11.53 12.61 15.84
N GLU A 104 10.74 12.52 14.76
CA GLU A 104 10.07 11.28 14.34
C GLU A 104 10.94 10.38 13.47
N ARG A 105 11.95 10.95 12.81
CA ARG A 105 12.99 10.25 12.03
C ARG A 105 12.48 9.40 10.85
N ARG A 106 11.17 9.39 10.58
CA ARG A 106 10.48 8.68 9.49
C ARG A 106 10.05 9.64 8.38
N PHE A 107 11.00 10.37 7.80
CA PHE A 107 10.75 11.52 6.93
C PHE A 107 10.03 11.23 5.59
N LEU A 108 9.83 9.96 5.24
CA LEU A 108 9.20 9.52 3.98
C LEU A 108 7.86 8.80 4.19
N LEU A 109 7.30 8.86 5.40
CA LEU A 109 6.04 8.25 5.75
C LEU A 109 5.03 9.32 6.13
N GLY A 110 3.82 9.27 5.58
CA GLY A 110 2.65 9.93 6.14
C GLY A 110 2.00 9.00 7.16
N ALA A 111 0.71 8.71 6.99
CA ALA A 111 0.01 7.72 7.81
C ALA A 111 0.40 6.28 7.42
N ALA A 112 1.53 5.80 7.93
CA ALA A 112 2.04 4.46 7.64
C ALA A 112 2.75 3.81 8.84
N CYS A 113 2.35 2.57 9.18
CA CYS A 113 2.96 1.76 10.24
C CYS A 113 2.78 0.26 9.96
N HIS A 114 3.36 -0.61 10.79
CA HIS A 114 3.20 -2.07 10.70
C HIS A 114 1.75 -2.55 10.87
N GLY A 115 0.88 -1.73 11.47
CA GLY A 115 -0.54 -2.03 11.62
C GLY A 115 -1.38 -1.78 10.37
N CYS A 116 -0.85 -1.10 9.34
CA CYS A 116 -1.62 -0.77 8.14
C CYS A 116 -0.86 -0.98 6.83
N LEU A 117 0.29 -0.31 6.63
CA LEU A 117 0.95 -0.25 5.33
C LEU A 117 2.29 -0.99 5.27
N LEU A 118 3.05 -1.15 6.35
CA LEU A 118 4.39 -1.75 6.20
C LEU A 118 4.28 -3.27 5.96
N ILE A 119 4.81 -3.75 4.84
CA ILE A 119 4.84 -5.17 4.42
C ILE A 119 6.27 -5.72 4.50
N ALA A 120 6.48 -6.97 4.07
CA ALA A 120 7.83 -7.54 3.95
C ALA A 120 8.70 -6.68 3.01
N GLU A 121 9.91 -6.29 3.44
CA GLU A 121 10.79 -5.41 2.65
C GLU A 121 11.14 -5.98 1.27
N THR A 122 11.18 -7.31 1.13
CA THR A 122 11.43 -8.00 -0.15
C THR A 122 10.30 -7.87 -1.17
N SER A 123 9.11 -7.47 -0.71
CA SER A 123 7.91 -7.30 -1.52
C SER A 123 7.79 -5.88 -2.09
N CYS A 124 8.34 -4.90 -1.39
CA CYS A 124 8.22 -3.48 -1.71
C CYS A 124 9.45 -2.97 -2.48
N GLU A 125 9.25 -2.38 -3.66
CA GLU A 125 10.35 -1.82 -4.46
C GLU A 125 11.01 -0.59 -3.80
N GLN A 126 10.31 0.09 -2.89
CA GLN A 126 10.79 1.27 -2.19
C GLN A 126 11.35 1.00 -0.79
N ARG A 127 11.32 -0.25 -0.29
CA ARG A 127 11.71 -0.64 1.08
C ARG A 127 10.86 0.05 2.15
N ASN A 128 9.53 0.00 1.99
CA ASN A 128 8.57 0.59 2.91
C ASN A 128 8.79 2.09 3.17
N GLU A 129 9.20 2.86 2.16
CA GLU A 129 9.28 4.33 2.19
C GLU A 129 8.34 4.91 1.14
N LEU A 130 7.92 6.18 1.27
CA LEU A 130 6.96 6.83 0.36
C LEU A 130 5.57 6.20 0.46
N LEU A 131 5.05 6.12 1.69
CA LEU A 131 3.75 5.52 2.02
C LEU A 131 2.90 6.49 2.82
N ASP A 132 1.61 6.56 2.52
CA ASP A 132 0.63 7.36 3.25
C ASP A 132 -0.78 6.82 2.99
N ARG A 133 -1.37 6.17 4.01
CA ARG A 133 -2.69 5.53 3.84
C ARG A 133 -3.82 6.53 3.71
N ALA A 134 -3.62 7.77 4.19
CA ALA A 134 -4.61 8.84 4.05
C ALA A 134 -4.87 9.21 2.58
N LEU A 135 -3.92 8.95 1.68
CA LEU A 135 -4.12 9.13 0.24
C LEU A 135 -4.99 8.03 -0.40
N VAL A 136 -5.22 6.90 0.30
CA VAL A 136 -6.00 5.77 -0.22
C VAL A 136 -7.41 5.79 0.35
N VAL A 137 -7.54 5.89 1.67
CA VAL A 137 -8.81 5.78 2.43
C VAL A 137 -8.85 6.84 3.53
N PRO A 138 -10.05 7.24 4.01
CA PRO A 138 -10.15 8.20 5.10
C PRO A 138 -9.51 7.62 6.38
N THR A 139 -8.78 8.45 7.13
CA THR A 139 -8.26 8.08 8.45
C THR A 139 -8.94 8.88 9.57
N VAL A 140 -8.56 8.64 10.82
CA VAL A 140 -9.08 9.42 11.96
C VAL A 140 -8.63 10.89 11.93
N ASP A 141 -7.61 11.21 11.15
CA ASP A 141 -7.16 12.57 10.82
C ASP A 141 -7.00 12.72 9.29
N ASN A 142 -6.65 13.92 8.79
CA ASN A 142 -6.36 14.17 7.37
C ASN A 142 -7.45 13.69 6.40
N ARG A 143 -8.72 13.92 6.73
CA ARG A 143 -9.87 13.51 5.89
C ARG A 143 -10.03 14.40 4.65
N GLY A 144 -10.57 13.83 3.57
CA GLY A 144 -10.83 14.50 2.31
C GLY A 144 -9.64 14.54 1.34
N VAL A 145 -8.55 13.82 1.66
CA VAL A 145 -7.37 13.68 0.79
C VAL A 145 -7.30 12.29 0.14
N GLU A 146 -8.15 11.37 0.58
CA GLU A 146 -8.25 10.01 0.07
C GLU A 146 -8.73 9.96 -1.38
N PHE A 147 -8.20 8.99 -2.12
CA PHE A 147 -8.68 8.70 -3.47
C PHE A 147 -10.00 7.90 -3.45
N PHE A 148 -10.10 6.91 -2.56
CA PHE A 148 -11.32 6.11 -2.39
C PHE A 148 -12.12 6.67 -1.22
N SER A 149 -13.13 7.47 -1.54
CA SER A 149 -14.13 7.88 -0.56
C SER A 149 -15.06 6.70 -0.26
N THR A 150 -15.47 6.54 1.00
CA THR A 150 -16.58 5.64 1.34
C THR A 150 -17.80 6.04 0.52
N ALA A 151 -18.26 5.14 -0.35
CA ALA A 151 -19.55 5.31 -1.01
C ALA A 151 -20.58 5.43 0.11
N THR A 152 -21.28 6.57 0.17
CA THR A 152 -22.45 6.70 1.02
C THR A 152 -23.48 5.71 0.46
N THR A 153 -23.61 4.55 1.09
CA THR A 153 -24.70 3.61 0.84
C THR A 153 -26.04 4.29 1.09
#